data_AF-A0A836YLJ2-F1
#
_entry.id   AF-A0A836YLJ2-F1
#
_cell.length_a   1.000
_cell.length_b   1.000
_cell.length_c   1.000
_cell.angle_alpha   90.00
_cell.angle_beta   90.00
_cell.angle_gamma   90.00
#
_symmetry.space_group_name_H-M   'P 1'
#
loop_
_entity.id
_entity.type
_entity.pdbx_description
1 polymer ?
#
loop_
_entity_poly.entity_id
_entity_poly.type
_entity_poly.pdbx_seq_one_letter_code
_entity_poly.pdbx_strand_id
1 'polypeptide(L)'
;MKATKLIRDKGLQYAKEIVDSAPSNATEWNEGFEFQCGQSVEISKADREKYFVDLSELKRLVKSVEIINQAGGYEVVKTAISNYRASGDMVTFSSLEKRLKDHESIYGDSENAKMQPL
;
A
#
# COMPACT_ATOMS: atom_id res chain seq x y z
N MET A 1 -7.51 -2.75 -10.25
CA MET A 1 -6.65 -3.56 -9.37
C MET A 1 -6.41 -2.75 -8.11
N LYS A 2 -6.60 -3.29 -6.90
CA LYS A 2 -6.31 -2.51 -5.67
C LYS A 2 -4.81 -2.30 -5.49
N ALA A 3 -4.39 -1.14 -4.98
CA ALA A 3 -2.98 -0.86 -4.72
C ALA A 3 -2.36 -1.84 -3.72
N THR A 4 -3.11 -2.25 -2.69
CA THR A 4 -2.69 -3.30 -1.74
C THR A 4 -2.40 -4.63 -2.43
N LYS A 5 -3.24 -5.03 -3.39
CA LYS A 5 -3.03 -6.24 -4.19
C LYS A 5 -1.79 -6.12 -5.09
N LEU A 6 -1.57 -4.96 -5.72
CA LEU A 6 -0.37 -4.72 -6.53
C LEU A 6 0.91 -4.92 -5.71
N ILE A 7 1.00 -4.29 -4.53
CA ILE A 7 2.18 -4.40 -3.66
C ILE A 7 2.35 -5.84 -3.17
N ARG A 8 1.26 -6.51 -2.78
CA ARG A 8 1.29 -7.90 -2.29
C ARG A 8 1.78 -8.88 -3.36
N ASP A 9 1.29 -8.75 -4.59
CA ASP A 9 1.54 -9.71 -5.66
C ASP A 9 2.86 -9.45 -6.39
N LYS A 10 3.26 -8.17 -6.55
CA LYS A 10 4.43 -7.75 -7.35
C LYS A 10 5.60 -7.24 -6.50
N GLY A 11 5.37 -6.97 -5.22
CA GLY A 11 6.37 -6.48 -4.29
C GLY A 11 6.47 -4.96 -4.21
N LEU A 12 7.04 -4.48 -3.10
CA LEU A 12 7.22 -3.05 -2.81
C LEU A 12 8.12 -2.34 -3.83
N GLN A 13 9.18 -3.01 -4.29
CA GLN A 13 10.13 -2.43 -5.24
C GLN A 13 9.46 -2.08 -6.57
N TYR A 14 8.64 -2.99 -7.11
CA TYR A 14 7.88 -2.73 -8.33
C TYR A 14 6.88 -1.58 -8.16
N ALA A 15 6.16 -1.54 -7.05
CA ALA A 15 5.25 -0.45 -6.73
C ALA A 15 5.97 0.90 -6.63
N LYS A 16 7.20 0.92 -6.11
CA LYS A 16 8.02 2.12 -6.02
C LYS A 16 8.46 2.61 -7.40
N GLU A 17 8.89 1.72 -8.28
CA GLU A 17 9.26 2.08 -9.66
C GLU A 17 8.09 2.71 -10.41
N ILE A 18 6.87 2.21 -10.23
CA ILE A 18 5.65 2.82 -10.78
C ILE A 18 5.45 4.24 -10.22
N VAL A 19 5.60 4.42 -8.90
CA VAL A 19 5.43 5.71 -8.25
C VAL A 19 6.47 6.74 -8.72
N ASP A 20 7.73 6.32 -8.83
CA ASP A 20 8.86 7.17 -9.19
C ASP A 20 8.86 7.54 -10.69
N SER A 21 8.31 6.68 -11.55
CA SER A 21 8.21 6.91 -13.00
C SER A 21 6.92 7.63 -13.43
N ALA A 22 5.92 7.71 -12.56
CA ALA A 22 4.63 8.31 -12.89
C ALA A 22 4.73 9.83 -13.12
N PRO A 23 4.16 10.37 -14.21
CA PRO A 23 4.00 11.81 -14.40
C PRO A 23 3.29 12.47 -13.21
N SER A 24 3.65 13.71 -12.87
CA SER A 24 3.09 14.42 -11.71
C SER A 24 1.57 14.62 -11.78
N ASN A 25 1.02 14.71 -12.99
CA ASN A 25 -0.41 14.86 -13.24
C ASN A 25 -1.16 13.52 -13.43
N ALA A 26 -0.48 12.38 -13.36
CA ALA A 26 -1.12 11.07 -13.46
C ALA A 26 -1.87 10.73 -12.16
N THR A 27 -3.15 10.37 -12.29
CA THR A 27 -4.01 9.96 -11.18
C THR A 27 -4.13 8.46 -11.05
N GLU A 28 -3.95 7.72 -12.15
CA GLU A 28 -4.13 6.27 -12.22
C GLU A 28 -2.99 5.63 -13.02
N TRP A 29 -2.69 4.37 -12.71
CA TRP A 29 -1.78 3.52 -13.47
C TRP A 29 -2.47 2.21 -13.82
N ASN A 30 -2.16 1.63 -14.98
CA ASN A 30 -2.70 0.34 -15.39
C ASN A 30 -1.60 -0.58 -15.93
N GLU A 31 -1.71 -1.87 -15.64
CA GLU A 31 -0.84 -2.89 -16.26
C GLU A 31 -1.51 -3.40 -17.53
N GLY A 32 -0.89 -3.22 -18.69
CA GLY A 32 -1.30 -3.88 -19.94
C GLY A 32 -2.64 -3.44 -20.55
N PHE A 33 -3.24 -2.34 -20.08
CA PHE A 33 -4.38 -1.72 -20.77
C PHE A 33 -3.83 -0.82 -21.89
N GLU A 34 -3.86 -1.32 -23.12
CA GLU A 34 -3.43 -0.57 -24.30
C GLU A 34 -4.50 0.45 -24.71
N PHE A 35 -4.12 1.72 -24.75
CA PHE A 35 -4.96 2.76 -25.35
C PHE A 35 -4.70 2.81 -26.85
N GLN A 36 -5.74 2.55 -27.66
CA GLN A 36 -5.68 2.84 -29.09
C GLN A 36 -5.98 4.33 -29.31
N CYS A 37 -5.03 5.07 -29.88
CA CYS A 37 -5.21 6.47 -30.24
C CYS A 37 -6.47 6.66 -31.10
N GLY A 38 -7.35 7.58 -30.69
CA GLY A 38 -8.60 7.90 -31.41
C GLY A 38 -9.85 7.20 -30.86
N GLN A 39 -9.73 6.29 -29.88
CA GLN A 39 -10.90 5.80 -29.15
C GLN A 39 -11.25 6.76 -27.99
N SER A 40 -12.48 7.28 -28.00
CA SER A 40 -13.11 7.75 -26.78
C SER A 40 -13.52 6.51 -25.99
N VAL A 41 -12.62 5.98 -25.16
CA VAL A 41 -12.89 4.77 -24.38
C VAL A 41 -13.69 5.17 -23.15
N GLU A 42 -14.98 4.84 -23.14
CA GLU A 42 -15.76 4.86 -21.91
C GLU A 42 -15.35 3.63 -21.09
N ILE A 43 -14.51 3.84 -20.07
CA ILE A 43 -14.02 2.77 -19.22
C ILE A 43 -15.11 2.43 -18.21
N SER A 44 -15.60 1.18 -18.23
CA SER A 44 -16.58 0.73 -17.25
C SER A 44 -16.00 0.78 -15.84
N LYS A 45 -16.85 1.01 -14.83
CA LYS A 45 -16.42 0.96 -13.43
C LYS A 45 -15.75 -0.38 -13.08
N ALA A 46 -16.25 -1.48 -13.62
CA ALA A 46 -15.70 -2.81 -13.41
C ALA A 46 -14.28 -2.95 -14.00
N ASP A 47 -14.06 -2.44 -15.21
CA ASP A 47 -12.72 -2.48 -15.84
C ASP A 47 -11.74 -1.56 -15.12
N ARG A 48 -12.20 -0.39 -14.66
CA ARG A 48 -11.40 0.50 -13.82
C ARG A 48 -10.96 -0.19 -12.53
N GLU A 49 -11.90 -0.79 -11.82
CA GLU A 49 -11.64 -1.58 -10.61
C GLU A 49 -10.77 -2.82 -10.87
N LYS A 50 -10.75 -3.35 -12.10
CA LYS A 50 -9.97 -4.53 -12.47
C LYS A 50 -8.54 -4.18 -12.88
N TYR A 51 -8.34 -3.21 -13.76
CA TYR A 51 -7.03 -2.95 -14.40
C TYR A 51 -6.30 -1.71 -13.87
N PHE A 52 -7.02 -0.74 -13.32
CA PHE A 52 -6.45 0.54 -12.88
C PHE A 52 -6.13 0.53 -11.40
N VAL A 53 -5.06 1.22 -11.04
CA VAL A 53 -4.55 1.43 -9.69
C VAL A 53 -4.55 2.93 -9.44
N ASP A 54 -5.16 3.35 -8.34
CA ASP A 54 -5.10 4.74 -7.90
C ASP A 54 -3.67 5.08 -7.45
N LEU A 55 -3.04 6.06 -8.11
CA LEU A 55 -1.65 6.42 -7.85
C LEU A 55 -1.49 7.16 -6.51
N SER A 56 -2.52 7.85 -6.02
CA SER A 56 -2.48 8.53 -4.73
C SER A 56 -2.45 7.52 -3.58
N GLU A 57 -3.30 6.50 -3.67
CA GLU A 57 -3.30 5.36 -2.76
C GLU A 57 -1.98 4.60 -2.82
N LEU A 58 -1.48 4.29 -4.02
CA LEU A 58 -0.21 3.57 -4.18
C LEU A 58 0.96 4.34 -3.57
N LYS A 59 1.09 5.65 -3.86
CA LYS A 59 2.11 6.54 -3.28
C LYS A 59 2.07 6.52 -1.76
N ARG A 60 0.87 6.64 -1.18
CA ARG A 60 0.66 6.61 0.27
C ARG A 60 1.10 5.29 0.88
N LEU A 61 0.69 4.16 0.29
CA LEU A 61 1.03 2.83 0.79
C LEU A 61 2.54 2.54 0.71
N VAL A 62 3.17 2.85 -0.44
CA VAL A 62 4.64 2.73 -0.61
C VAL A 62 5.34 3.55 0.47
N LYS A 63 4.94 4.80 0.67
CA LYS A 63 5.55 5.67 1.67
C LYS A 63 5.36 5.17 3.10
N SER A 64 4.19 4.62 3.42
CA SER A 64 3.91 4.03 4.73
C SER A 64 4.84 2.85 5.02
N VAL A 65 5.02 1.94 4.07
CA VAL A 65 5.92 0.78 4.22
C VAL A 65 7.38 1.22 4.35
N GLU A 66 7.83 2.19 3.54
CA GLU A 66 9.19 2.74 3.67
C GLU A 66 9.46 3.30 5.07
N ILE A 67 8.51 4.05 5.62
CA ILE A 67 8.67 4.65 6.96
C ILE A 67 8.67 3.57 8.05
N ILE A 68 7.83 2.54 7.93
CA ILE A 68 7.87 1.40 8.87
C ILE A 68 9.22 0.69 8.81
N ASN A 69 9.75 0.44 7.62
CA ASN A 69 11.06 -0.20 7.46
C ASN A 69 12.19 0.66 8.02
N GLN A 70 12.17 1.98 7.78
CA GLN A 70 13.12 2.93 8.35
C GLN A 70 13.04 3.02 9.89
N ALA A 71 11.86 2.77 10.46
CA ALA A 71 11.63 2.74 11.91
C ALA A 71 11.98 1.38 12.56
N GLY A 72 12.60 0.46 11.82
CA GLY A 72 13.02 -0.86 12.33
C GLY A 72 12.08 -2.02 11.99
N GLY A 73 11.05 -1.78 11.18
CA GLY A 73 10.11 -2.81 10.72
C GLY A 73 8.83 -2.90 11.55
N TYR A 74 7.88 -3.68 11.03
CA TYR A 74 6.51 -3.75 11.54
C TYR A 74 6.44 -4.13 13.03
N GLU A 75 7.08 -5.23 13.44
CA GLU A 75 7.02 -5.69 14.84
C GLU A 75 7.66 -4.68 15.81
N VAL A 76 8.80 -4.08 15.44
CA VAL A 76 9.46 -3.06 16.27
C VAL A 76 8.54 -1.87 16.50
N VAL A 77 7.92 -1.35 15.44
CA VAL A 77 6.98 -0.22 15.54
C VAL A 77 5.74 -0.60 16.35
N LYS A 78 5.18 -1.79 16.13
CA LYS A 78 4.01 -2.29 16.84
C LYS A 78 4.27 -2.46 18.34
N THR A 79 5.40 -3.04 18.73
CA THR A 79 5.82 -3.18 20.13
C THR A 79 6.06 -1.82 20.77
N ALA A 80 6.72 -0.88 20.08
CA ALA A 80 6.94 0.47 20.60
C ALA A 80 5.62 1.15 20.94
N ILE A 81 4.66 1.18 20.01
CA ILE A 81 3.34 1.79 20.23
C ILE A 81 2.59 1.10 21.39
N SER A 82 2.70 -0.22 21.50
CA SER A 82 2.05 -0.98 22.58
C SER A 82 2.64 -0.64 23.95
N ASN A 83 3.96 -0.55 24.06
CA ASN A 83 4.66 -0.18 25.29
C ASN A 83 4.33 1.25 25.72
N TYR A 84 4.26 2.20 24.77
CA TYR A 84 3.86 3.58 25.08
C TYR A 84 2.41 3.68 25.55
N ARG A 85 1.49 2.93 24.93
CA ARG A 85 0.09 2.89 25.41
C ARG A 85 -0.01 2.35 26.83
N ALA A 86 0.86 1.40 27.20
CA ALA A 86 0.93 0.85 28.54
C ALA A 86 1.58 1.81 29.56
N SER A 87 2.45 2.73 29.14
CA SER A 87 3.08 3.71 30.04
C SER A 87 2.13 4.80 30.51
N GLY A 88 1.00 5.01 29.82
CA GLY A 88 0.02 6.06 30.15
C GLY A 88 0.42 7.46 29.66
N ASP A 89 1.47 7.58 28.84
CA ASP A 89 1.87 8.84 28.22
C ASP A 89 0.86 9.29 27.14
N MET A 90 0.49 10.57 27.14
CA MET A 90 -0.45 11.15 26.16
C MET A 90 0.14 11.43 24.77
N VAL A 91 1.36 10.96 24.48
CA VAL A 91 1.99 11.17 23.16
C VAL A 91 1.31 10.27 22.14
N THR A 92 0.59 10.87 21.19
CA THR A 92 -0.08 10.12 20.12
C THR A 92 0.89 9.77 18.99
N PHE A 93 0.98 8.49 18.65
CA PHE A 93 1.72 8.00 17.48
C PHE A 93 0.82 7.90 16.24
N SER A 94 -0.20 8.75 16.12
CA SER A 94 -1.24 8.67 15.09
C SER A 94 -0.70 8.51 13.66
N SER A 95 0.43 9.15 13.38
CA SER A 95 1.19 9.02 12.14
C SER A 95 1.72 7.59 11.90
N LEU A 96 2.35 6.96 12.90
CA LEU A 96 2.86 5.58 12.81
C LEU A 96 1.73 4.55 12.87
N GLU A 97 0.70 4.79 13.68
CA GLU A 97 -0.49 3.92 13.74
C GLU A 97 -1.18 3.82 12.37
N LYS A 98 -1.32 4.94 11.65
CA LYS A 98 -1.85 4.93 10.28
C LYS A 98 -0.97 4.10 9.35
N ARG A 99 0.35 4.17 9.49
CA ARG A 99 1.30 3.42 8.67
C ARG A 99 1.32 1.92 8.99
N LEU A 100 1.13 1.55 10.26
CA LEU A 100 0.89 0.16 10.65
C LEU A 100 -0.37 -0.39 10.00
N LYS A 101 -1.48 0.35 10.05
CA LYS A 101 -2.73 -0.05 9.37
C LYS A 101 -2.54 -0.22 7.86
N ASP A 102 -1.76 0.66 7.24
CA ASP A 102 -1.41 0.53 5.82
C ASP A 102 -0.59 -0.74 5.57
N HIS A 103 0.42 -0.99 6.39
CA HIS A 103 1.22 -2.21 6.33
C HIS A 103 0.36 -3.47 6.50
N GLU A 104 -0.54 -3.49 7.50
CA GLU A 104 -1.50 -4.58 7.76
C GLU A 104 -2.47 -4.77 6.58
N SER A 105 -2.92 -3.70 5.93
CA SER A 105 -3.79 -3.80 4.75
C SER A 105 -3.12 -4.48 3.56
N ILE A 106 -1.78 -4.43 3.49
CA ILE A 106 -1.00 -5.09 2.44
C ILE A 106 -0.67 -6.53 2.84
N TYR A 107 -0.18 -6.75 4.07
CA TYR A 107 0.46 -8.02 4.48
C TYR A 107 -0.28 -8.80 5.58
N GLY A 108 -1.33 -8.25 6.20
CA GLY A 108 -2.03 -8.84 7.35
C GLY A 108 -2.75 -10.16 7.05
N ASP A 109 -3.17 -10.38 5.80
CA ASP A 109 -3.77 -11.65 5.37
C ASP A 109 -2.72 -12.78 5.20
N SER A 110 -1.45 -12.42 4.97
CA SER A 110 -0.36 -13.35 4.64
C SER A 110 0.26 -14.01 5.88
N GLU A 111 0.26 -13.29 7.01
CA GLU A 111 0.77 -13.77 8.30
C GLU A 111 -0.18 -14.80 8.96
N ASN A 112 -1.51 -14.60 8.84
CA ASN A 112 -2.51 -15.54 9.37
C ASN A 112 -2.49 -16.90 8.64
N ALA A 113 -2.11 -16.94 7.37
CA ALA A 113 -2.03 -18.18 6.60
C ALA A 113 -0.83 -19.07 6.99
N LYS A 114 0.23 -18.49 7.59
CA LYS A 114 1.40 -19.24 8.07
C LYS A 114 1.25 -19.79 9.50
N MET A 115 0.16 -19.43 10.20
CA MET A 115 -0.13 -19.87 11.56
C MET A 115 -1.16 -20.99 11.66
N GLN A 116 -1.64 -21.54 10.53
CA GLN A 116 -2.50 -22.73 10.57
C GLN A 116 -1.63 -24.00 10.68
N PRO A 117 -1.75 -24.80 11.75
CA PRO A 117 -1.07 -26.09 11.81
C PRO A 117 -1.63 -27.02 10.74
N LEU A 118 -0.73 -27.79 10.09
CA LEU A 118 -1.04 -28.92 9.21
C LEU A 118 -1.79 -30.03 9.96
#